data_AF-A0A5K1EMC3-F1
#
_entry.id   AF-A0A5K1EMC3-F1
#
_cell.length_a   1.000
_cell.length_b   1.000
_cell.length_c   1.000
_cell.angle_alpha   90.00
_cell.angle_beta   90.00
_cell.angle_gamma   90.00
#
_symmetry.space_group_name_H-M   'P 1'
#
loop_
_entity.id
_entity.type
_entity.pdbx_description
1 polymer ?
#
loop_
_entity_poly.entity_id
_entity_poly.type
_entity_poly.pdbx_seq_one_letter_code
_entity_poly.pdbx_strand_id
1 'polypeptide(L)' 'MAARASRGGGGRVVEMLARRSREASPERTKVWTKQRAPRQKRRVLVLYYLCRNGQLEHLHFMEVPLYSVEGLYLR' A
#
# COMPACT_ATOMS: atom_id res chain seq x y z
N MET A 1 -33.86 -57.50 2.87
CA MET A 1 -32.39 -57.61 2.82
C MET A 1 -31.79 -56.23 2.67
N ALA A 2 -30.73 -55.92 3.42
CA ALA A 2 -30.13 -54.59 3.58
C ALA A 2 -29.09 -54.27 2.49
N ALA A 3 -28.81 -52.97 2.27
CA ALA A 3 -27.44 -52.49 2.09
C ALA A 3 -27.34 -51.00 2.44
N ARG A 4 -26.52 -50.70 3.46
CA ARG A 4 -26.07 -49.35 3.84
C ARG A 4 -25.07 -48.85 2.77
N ALA A 5 -25.01 -47.55 2.54
CA ALA A 5 -23.78 -46.91 2.09
C ALA A 5 -23.58 -45.58 2.83
N SER A 6 -22.51 -45.58 3.61
CA SER A 6 -21.93 -44.48 4.37
C SER A 6 -21.11 -43.55 3.46
N ARG A 7 -20.84 -42.33 3.97
CA ARG A 7 -19.79 -41.34 3.60
C ARG A 7 -20.35 -40.07 2.95
N GLY A 8 -19.98 -38.84 3.31
CA GLY A 8 -19.08 -38.28 4.32
C GLY A 8 -19.39 -36.77 4.35
N GLY A 9 -19.45 -36.11 5.50
CA GLY A 9 -18.22 -35.64 6.16
C GLY A 9 -17.55 -34.44 5.46
N GLY A 10 -18.19 -33.72 4.53
CA GLY A 10 -17.56 -32.63 3.75
C GLY A 10 -17.93 -31.20 4.14
N GLY A 11 -18.81 -30.97 5.12
CA GLY A 11 -19.37 -29.63 5.38
C GLY A 11 -18.55 -28.70 6.29
N ARG A 12 -17.65 -29.23 7.12
CA ARG A 12 -17.10 -28.46 8.26
C ARG A 12 -15.75 -27.79 8.00
N VAL A 13 -14.99 -28.22 6.99
CA VAL A 13 -13.69 -27.61 6.63
C VAL A 13 -13.85 -26.36 5.76
N VAL A 14 -14.85 -26.34 4.87
CA VAL A 14 -15.12 -25.20 3.98
C VAL A 14 -15.62 -24.00 4.78
N GLU A 15 -16.44 -24.24 5.81
CA GLU A 15 -16.93 -23.20 6.71
C GLU A 15 -15.81 -22.61 7.60
N MET A 16 -14.86 -23.45 8.05
CA MET A 16 -13.74 -22.99 8.89
C MET A 16 -12.73 -22.11 8.12
N LEU A 17 -12.53 -22.38 6.83
CA LEU A 17 -11.71 -21.53 5.94
C LEU A 17 -12.44 -20.23 5.56
N ALA A 18 -13.75 -20.28 5.33
CA ALA A 18 -14.56 -19.10 5.03
C ALA A 18 -14.61 -18.10 6.21
N ARG A 19 -14.60 -18.61 7.45
CA ARG A 19 -14.59 -17.76 8.66
C ARG A 19 -13.23 -17.09 8.89
N ARG A 20 -12.12 -17.76 8.59
CA ARG A 20 -10.76 -17.19 8.75
C ARG A 20 -10.44 -16.07 7.75
N SER A 21 -10.99 -16.11 6.52
CA SER A 21 -10.80 -15.02 5.55
C SER A 21 -11.50 -13.72 5.94
N ARG A 22 -12.46 -13.76 6.87
CA ARG A 22 -13.24 -12.59 7.30
C ARG A 22 -12.58 -11.84 8.47
N GLU A 23 -11.49 -12.37 9.01
CA GLU A 23 -10.72 -11.80 10.14
C GLU A 23 -9.50 -10.99 9.67
N ALA A 24 -9.34 -10.76 8.36
CA ALA A 24 -8.43 -9.73 7.86
C ALA A 24 -9.06 -8.36 8.12
N SER A 25 -8.82 -7.80 9.31
CA SER A 25 -9.31 -6.46 9.69
C SER A 25 -8.96 -5.44 8.59
N PRO A 26 -9.95 -4.71 8.05
CA PRO A 26 -9.74 -3.71 7.00
C PRO A 26 -8.82 -2.56 7.46
N GLU A 27 -8.58 -2.42 8.77
CA GLU A 27 -7.81 -1.34 9.38
C GLU A 27 -6.31 -1.37 9.04
N ARG A 28 -5.77 -2.50 8.56
CA ARG A 28 -4.35 -2.62 8.19
C ARG A 28 -4.04 -2.42 6.71
N THR A 29 -5.05 -2.40 5.85
CA THR A 29 -4.81 -2.20 4.41
C THR A 29 -4.90 -0.72 4.09
N LYS A 30 -3.83 0.04 4.40
CA LYS A 30 -3.62 1.36 3.78
C LYS A 30 -3.29 1.15 2.32
N VAL A 31 -4.32 1.01 1.48
CA VAL A 31 -4.17 1.12 0.03
C VAL A 31 -3.74 2.56 -0.24
N TRP A 32 -2.46 2.79 -0.52
CA TRP A 32 -2.00 4.07 -1.03
C TRP A 32 -2.48 4.19 -2.47
N THR A 33 -3.73 4.59 -2.65
CA THR A 33 -4.26 4.95 -3.96
C THR A 33 -3.50 6.19 -4.39
N LYS A 34 -2.54 6.06 -5.32
CA LYS A 34 -1.94 7.21 -6.02
C LYS A 34 -3.09 7.96 -6.69
N GLN A 35 -3.59 9.02 -6.04
CA GLN A 35 -4.50 9.96 -6.68
C GLN A 35 -3.75 10.50 -7.92
N ARG A 36 -4.23 10.15 -9.12
CA ARG A 36 -3.72 10.75 -10.35
C ARG A 36 -4.19 12.20 -10.36
N ALA A 37 -3.43 13.08 -9.71
CA ALA A 37 -3.66 14.52 -9.78
C ALA A 37 -3.67 14.95 -11.26
N PRO A 38 -4.54 15.91 -11.64
CA PRO A 38 -4.55 16.47 -12.98
C PRO A 38 -3.14 16.84 -13.40
N ARG A 39 -2.75 16.54 -14.65
CA ARG A 39 -1.39 16.75 -15.18
C ARG A 39 -0.83 18.15 -14.92
N GLN A 40 -1.70 19.14 -14.73
CA GLN A 40 -1.37 20.56 -14.58
C GLN A 40 -1.01 21.00 -13.15
N LYS A 41 -1.20 20.17 -12.11
CA LYS A 41 -0.89 20.54 -10.71
C LYS A 41 -0.19 19.42 -9.94
N ARG A 42 0.83 18.82 -10.57
CA ARG A 42 1.64 17.81 -9.90
C ARG A 42 2.68 18.49 -9.01
N ARG A 43 2.59 18.26 -7.70
CA ARG A 43 3.64 18.61 -6.74
C ARG A 43 4.26 17.33 -6.21
N VAL A 44 5.56 17.39 -5.91
CA VAL A 44 6.30 16.31 -5.27
C VAL A 44 6.94 16.81 -3.99
N LEU A 45 7.00 15.92 -3.00
CA LEU A 45 7.79 16.15 -1.80
C LEU A 45 9.24 15.79 -2.09
N VAL A 46 10.15 16.69 -1.75
CA VAL A 46 11.59 16.48 -1.80
C VAL A 46 12.10 16.51 -0.36
N LEU A 47 12.90 15.50 -0.03
CA LEU A 47 13.57 15.37 1.25
C LEU A 47 15.06 15.53 0.99
N TYR A 48 15.71 16.45 1.71
CA TYR A 48 17.14 16.68 1.56
C TYR A 48 17.80 16.97 2.91
N TYR A 49 19.11 16.76 2.95
CA TYR A 49 19.95 17.13 4.08
C TYR A 49 20.95 18.17 3.61
N LEU A 50 21.31 19.09 4.49
CA LEU A 50 22.38 20.05 4.25
C LEU A 50 23.62 19.62 5.03
N CYS A 51 24.80 19.77 4.41
CA CYS A 51 26.08 19.61 5.09
C CYS A 51 26.73 20.97 5.26
N ARG A 52 26.97 21.41 6.50
CA ARG A 52 27.70 22.65 6.80
C ARG A 52 28.84 22.31 7.75
N ASN A 53 30.06 22.76 7.43
CA ASN A 53 31.26 22.48 8.21
C ASN A 53 31.50 20.97 8.48
N GLY A 54 31.11 20.11 7.53
CA GLY A 54 31.24 18.66 7.67
C GLY A 54 30.20 17.99 8.57
N GLN A 55 29.24 18.74 9.13
CA GLN A 55 28.13 18.20 9.91
C GLN A 55 26.87 18.10 9.05
N LEU A 56 26.20 16.96 9.11
CA LEU A 56 24.91 16.73 8.45
C LEU A 56 23.79 17.32 9.32
N GLU A 57 23.05 18.27 8.77
CA GLU A 57 21.88 18.84 9.42
C GLU A 57 20.70 17.86 9.41
N HIS A 58 19.57 18.26 9.98
CA HIS A 58 18.35 17.44 9.96
C HIS A 58 17.73 17.40 8.55
N LEU A 59 16.79 16.48 8.37
CA LEU A 59 16.08 16.35 7.11
C LEU A 59 15.15 17.55 6.89
N HIS A 60 15.27 18.19 5.74
CA HIS A 60 14.39 19.25 5.29
C HIS A 60 13.38 18.72 4.27
N PHE A 61 12.14 19.19 4.39
CA PHE A 61 11.04 18.87 3.49
C PHE A 61 10.69 20.08 2.64
N MET A 62 10.48 19.88 1.35
CA MET A 62 9.94 20.92 0.47
C MET A 62 8.97 20.33 -0.56
N GLU A 63 7.88 21.04 -0.81
CA GLU A 63 7.00 20.74 -1.94
C GLU A 63 7.45 21.51 -3.18
N VAL A 64 7.66 20.79 -4.28
CA VAL A 64 8.13 21.37 -5.54
C VAL A 64 7.12 21.07 -6.65
N PRO A 65 6.71 22.06 -7.46
CA PRO A 65 5.92 21.81 -8.66
C PRO A 65 6.75 21.02 -9.68
N LEU A 66 6.14 20.01 -10.32
CA LEU A 66 6.73 19.32 -11.46
C LEU A 66 6.43 20.08 -12.75
N TYR A 67 7.49 20.42 -13.48
CA TYR A 67 7.40 21.04 -14.80
C TYR A 67 7.53 20.03 -15.96
N SER A 68 8.23 18.90 -15.74
CA SER A 68 8.33 17.80 -16.71
C SER A 68 7.41 16.64 -16.35
N VAL A 69 6.98 15.90 -17.36
CA VAL A 69 6.16 14.69 -17.20
C VAL A 69 7.01 13.49 -16.78
N GLU A 70 8.27 13.44 -17.23
CA GLU A 70 9.22 12.37 -16.93
C GLU A 70 9.69 12.40 -15.47
N GLY A 71 9.86 13.60 -14.88
CA GLY A 71 10.28 13.70 -13.48
C GLY A 71 10.77 15.07 -13.03
N LEU A 72 11.41 15.06 -11.86
CA LEU A 72 12.13 16.21 -11.28
C LEU A 72 13.60 16.12 -11.67
N TYR A 73 14.17 17.25 -12.12
CA TYR A 73 15.57 17.38 -12.49
C TYR A 73 16.19 18.55 -11.74
N LEU A 74 17.46 18.42 -11.37
CA LEU A 74 18.27 19.56 -10.93
C LEU A 74 18.65 20.41 -12.15
N ARG A 75 18.71 21.73 -11.96
CA ARG A 75 19.11 22.68 -13.01
C ARG A 75 20.58 23.06 -12.86
#